data_AF-A0A957WYX4-F1
#
_entry.id   AF-A0A957WYX4-F1
#
_cell.length_a   1.000
_cell.length_b   1.000
_cell.length_c   1.000
_cell.angle_alpha   90.00
_cell.angle_beta   90.00
_cell.angle_gamma   90.00
#
_symmetry.space_group_name_H-M   'P 1'
#
loop_
_entity.id
_entity.type
_entity.pdbx_description
1 polymer ?
#
loop_
_entity_poly.entity_id
_entity_poly.type
_entity_poly.pdbx_seq_one_letter_code
_entity_poly.pdbx_strand_id
1 'polypeptide(L)'
;SRVRNAVELIFDPFFRYVDAELRNQETLITPADIIGEIQLLVDSSASIRYPETHKLLTDAYRQLYTLSEVSTGSSWFQVGYSCRQSLVRFANEVFDPSFVPDGVDQPQRDNASDKLKWTLRHHLRLAGAGDRYRESQESIVDANWKFVSNVGHRQETASGADANLAVIYTYLTVWMVDSALQQRADPSD
;
A
#
# COMPACT_ATOMS: atom_id res chain seq x y z
N SER A 1 -16.48 34.32 -39.22
CA SER A 1 -15.01 34.12 -39.20
C SER A 1 -14.27 34.83 -38.05
N ARG A 2 -14.89 35.74 -37.27
CA ARG A 2 -14.20 36.37 -36.11
C ARG A 2 -14.20 35.51 -34.82
N VAL A 3 -15.27 34.76 -34.57
CA VAL A 3 -15.38 33.85 -33.41
C VAL A 3 -14.40 32.69 -33.52
N ARG A 4 -14.26 32.09 -34.71
CA ARG A 4 -13.29 31.02 -34.98
C ARG A 4 -11.84 31.46 -34.77
N ASN A 5 -11.50 32.68 -35.22
CA ASN A 5 -10.18 33.27 -34.97
C ASN A 5 -9.91 33.51 -33.48
N ALA A 6 -10.89 33.96 -32.70
CA ALA A 6 -10.71 34.15 -31.26
C ALA A 6 -10.52 32.81 -30.50
N VAL A 7 -11.23 31.74 -30.93
CA VAL A 7 -11.04 30.38 -30.40
C VAL A 7 -9.63 29.88 -30.70
N GLU A 8 -9.18 30.00 -31.94
CA GLU A 8 -7.87 29.47 -32.39
C GLU A 8 -6.67 30.30 -31.89
N LEU A 9 -6.79 31.64 -31.73
CA LEU A 9 -5.68 32.49 -31.27
C LEU A 9 -5.58 32.71 -29.76
N ILE A 10 -6.70 32.64 -29.03
CA ILE A 10 -6.73 33.03 -27.60
C ILE A 10 -7.06 31.83 -26.74
N PHE A 11 -8.12 31.09 -27.07
CA PHE A 11 -8.59 29.99 -26.22
C PHE A 11 -7.72 28.74 -26.36
N ASP A 12 -7.34 28.34 -27.58
CA ASP A 12 -6.50 27.15 -27.78
C ASP A 12 -5.13 27.23 -27.08
N PRO A 13 -4.37 28.34 -27.17
CA PRO A 13 -3.13 28.49 -26.42
C PRO A 13 -3.35 28.57 -24.90
N PHE A 14 -4.42 29.23 -24.46
CA PHE A 14 -4.76 29.30 -23.04
C PHE A 14 -5.14 27.94 -22.48
N PHE A 15 -5.95 27.16 -23.18
CA PHE A 15 -6.28 25.79 -22.78
C PHE A 15 -5.04 24.91 -22.77
N ARG A 16 -4.15 25.00 -23.77
CA ARG A 16 -2.88 24.26 -23.74
C ARG A 16 -1.97 24.68 -22.59
N TYR A 17 -1.95 25.97 -22.26
CA TYR A 17 -1.19 26.48 -21.12
C TYR A 17 -1.78 25.99 -19.79
N VAL A 18 -3.09 26.10 -19.59
CA VAL A 18 -3.77 25.60 -18.39
C VAL A 18 -3.63 24.08 -18.27
N ASP A 19 -3.75 23.35 -19.36
CA ASP A 19 -3.60 21.88 -19.39
C ASP A 19 -2.15 21.45 -19.17
N ALA A 20 -1.17 22.23 -19.64
CA ALA A 20 0.24 22.03 -19.34
C ALA A 20 0.56 22.37 -17.88
N GLU A 21 0.01 23.46 -17.34
CA GLU A 21 0.21 23.89 -15.96
C GLU A 21 -0.48 22.93 -14.97
N LEU A 22 -1.68 22.43 -15.29
CA LEU A 22 -2.36 21.39 -14.54
C LEU A 22 -1.56 20.10 -14.55
N ARG A 23 -1.04 19.66 -15.70
CA ARG A 23 -0.11 18.52 -15.75
C ARG A 23 1.16 18.79 -14.95
N ASN A 24 1.67 20.02 -14.98
CA ASN A 24 2.85 20.41 -14.20
C ASN A 24 2.56 20.31 -12.70
N GLN A 25 1.37 20.76 -12.27
CA GLN A 25 0.90 20.65 -10.89
C GLN A 25 0.58 19.20 -10.47
N GLU A 26 0.01 18.40 -11.36
CA GLU A 26 -0.16 16.95 -11.15
C GLU A 26 1.19 16.23 -11.07
N THR A 27 2.23 16.72 -11.77
CA THR A 27 3.61 16.23 -11.62
C THR A 27 4.35 16.76 -10.39
N LEU A 28 3.78 17.72 -9.63
CA LEU A 28 4.35 18.17 -8.36
C LEU A 28 4.06 17.22 -7.20
N ILE A 29 3.09 16.30 -7.35
CA ILE A 29 2.87 15.25 -6.37
C ILE A 29 3.91 14.15 -6.61
N THR A 30 4.95 14.14 -5.81
CA THR A 30 5.99 13.11 -5.89
C THR A 30 5.56 11.85 -5.14
N PRO A 31 6.11 10.67 -5.46
CA PRO A 31 5.93 9.48 -4.64
C PRO A 31 6.31 9.70 -3.16
N ALA A 32 7.23 10.61 -2.88
CA ALA A 32 7.60 10.99 -1.52
C ALA A 32 6.46 11.73 -0.80
N ASP A 33 5.78 12.65 -1.48
CA ASP A 33 4.62 13.37 -0.94
C ASP A 33 3.47 12.39 -0.64
N ILE A 34 3.21 11.45 -1.54
CA ILE A 34 2.19 10.40 -1.37
C ILE A 34 2.52 9.53 -0.15
N ILE A 35 3.78 9.11 0.00
CA ILE A 35 4.16 8.31 1.18
C ILE A 35 4.03 9.14 2.46
N GLY A 36 4.41 10.41 2.44
CA GLY A 36 4.27 11.31 3.60
C GLY A 36 2.82 11.40 4.09
N GLU A 37 1.85 11.56 3.19
CA GLU A 37 0.43 11.56 3.54
C GLU A 37 -0.04 10.21 4.09
N ILE A 38 0.36 9.11 3.45
CA ILE A 38 0.00 7.75 3.90
C ILE A 38 0.61 7.45 5.27
N GLN A 39 1.85 7.85 5.52
CA GLN A 39 2.51 7.69 6.83
C GLN A 39 1.73 8.37 7.94
N LEU A 40 1.25 9.60 7.73
CA LEU A 40 0.44 10.29 8.74
C LEU A 40 -0.85 9.53 9.10
N LEU A 41 -1.47 8.89 8.09
CA LEU A 41 -2.68 8.08 8.28
C LEU A 41 -2.41 6.76 9.00
N VAL A 42 -1.29 6.11 8.71
CA VAL A 42 -0.95 4.78 9.25
C VAL A 42 -0.21 4.86 10.57
N ASP A 43 0.79 5.72 10.69
CA ASP A 43 1.70 5.74 11.84
C ASP A 43 1.00 6.20 13.10
N SER A 44 0.03 7.11 13.00
CA SER A 44 -0.76 7.56 14.16
C SER A 44 -1.54 6.41 14.82
N SER A 45 -1.98 5.42 14.04
CA SER A 45 -2.81 4.31 14.52
C SER A 45 -1.99 3.02 14.74
N ALA A 46 -1.06 2.73 13.83
CA ALA A 46 -0.19 1.56 13.85
C ALA A 46 0.90 1.66 14.92
N SER A 47 1.44 2.86 15.22
CA SER A 47 2.43 3.00 16.31
C SER A 47 1.88 2.62 17.68
N ILE A 48 0.56 2.78 17.87
CA ILE A 48 -0.13 2.45 19.13
C ILE A 48 -0.51 0.97 19.16
N ARG A 49 -1.07 0.43 18.08
CA ARG A 49 -1.60 -0.94 18.03
C ARG A 49 -0.57 -2.01 17.68
N TYR A 50 0.40 -1.67 16.82
CA TYR A 50 1.32 -2.59 16.17
C TYR A 50 2.75 -2.03 16.18
N PRO A 51 3.37 -1.81 17.37
CA PRO A 51 4.62 -1.07 17.50
C PRO A 51 5.79 -1.69 16.74
N GLU A 52 5.88 -3.02 16.67
CA GLU A 52 6.93 -3.71 15.90
C GLU A 52 6.70 -3.60 14.39
N THR A 53 5.45 -3.71 13.93
CA THR A 53 5.10 -3.46 12.52
C THR A 53 5.45 -2.02 12.13
N HIS A 54 5.05 -1.04 12.95
CA HIS A 54 5.34 0.37 12.73
C HIS A 54 6.86 0.64 12.65
N LYS A 55 7.65 0.02 13.54
CA LYS A 55 9.11 0.11 13.49
C LYS A 55 9.66 -0.39 12.16
N LEU A 56 9.24 -1.57 11.70
CA LEU A 56 9.70 -2.15 10.43
C LEU A 56 9.26 -1.32 9.21
N LEU A 57 8.05 -0.75 9.23
CA LEU A 57 7.56 0.18 8.20
C LEU A 57 8.39 1.46 8.15
N THR A 58 8.72 2.02 9.32
CA THR A 58 9.57 3.20 9.43
C THR A 58 10.99 2.91 8.93
N ASP A 59 11.54 1.74 9.26
CA ASP A 59 12.87 1.33 8.82
C ASP A 59 12.90 1.08 7.29
N ALA A 60 11.88 0.44 6.73
CA ALA A 60 11.74 0.27 5.28
C ALA A 60 11.63 1.62 4.54
N TYR A 61 10.87 2.56 5.11
CA TYR A 61 10.79 3.93 4.61
C TYR A 61 12.14 4.64 4.68
N ARG A 62 12.82 4.65 5.83
CA ARG A 62 14.15 5.27 5.97
C ARG A 62 15.14 4.67 4.98
N GLN A 63 15.11 3.34 4.80
CA GLN A 63 15.94 2.66 3.83
C GLN A 63 15.73 3.23 2.42
N LEU A 64 14.49 3.40 1.98
CA LEU A 64 14.16 3.99 0.67
C LEU A 64 14.87 5.34 0.41
N TYR A 65 14.90 6.25 1.38
CA TYR A 65 15.54 7.59 1.24
C TYR A 65 17.05 7.57 1.44
N THR A 66 17.57 6.66 2.27
CA THR A 66 19.03 6.50 2.38
C THR A 66 19.64 5.90 1.13
N LEU A 67 18.88 5.05 0.42
CA LEU A 67 19.37 4.43 -0.81
C LEU A 67 19.42 5.43 -1.98
N SER A 68 18.57 6.46 -2.02
CA SER A 68 18.51 7.41 -3.13
C SER A 68 19.69 8.38 -3.21
N GLU A 69 20.44 8.60 -2.14
CA GLU A 69 21.55 9.57 -2.13
C GLU A 69 22.94 8.95 -2.36
N VAL A 70 23.12 7.64 -2.17
CA VAL A 70 24.48 7.02 -2.13
C VAL A 70 24.60 5.68 -2.88
N SER A 71 23.50 5.08 -3.35
CA SER A 71 23.55 3.67 -3.77
C SER A 71 23.86 3.45 -5.25
N THR A 72 24.96 2.77 -5.51
CA THR A 72 25.24 2.12 -6.80
C THR A 72 24.42 0.83 -6.93
N GLY A 73 23.33 0.88 -7.70
CA GLY A 73 22.85 -0.19 -8.59
C GLY A 73 22.33 -1.54 -8.05
N SER A 74 22.40 -1.88 -6.76
CA SER A 74 22.04 -3.25 -6.31
C SER A 74 21.29 -3.35 -4.98
N SER A 75 20.79 -2.25 -4.41
CA SER A 75 20.22 -2.23 -3.05
C SER A 75 18.70 -2.18 -2.98
N TRP A 76 18.00 -1.85 -4.09
CA TRP A 76 16.54 -1.63 -4.08
C TRP A 76 15.73 -2.87 -3.69
N PHE A 77 16.22 -4.07 -4.02
CA PHE A 77 15.57 -5.32 -3.62
C PHE A 77 15.46 -5.46 -2.09
N GLN A 78 16.40 -4.86 -1.33
CA GLN A 78 16.39 -4.90 0.12
C GLN A 78 15.17 -4.18 0.70
N VAL A 79 14.71 -3.09 0.07
CA VAL A 79 13.47 -2.41 0.44
C VAL A 79 12.28 -3.35 0.26
N GLY A 80 12.25 -4.14 -0.82
CA GLY A 80 11.25 -5.19 -1.03
C GLY A 80 11.25 -6.24 0.07
N TYR A 81 12.43 -6.70 0.52
CA TYR A 81 12.54 -7.60 1.67
C TYR A 81 12.04 -6.96 2.97
N SER A 82 12.39 -5.71 3.24
CA SER A 82 11.93 -4.97 4.43
C SER A 82 10.40 -4.81 4.43
N CYS A 83 9.80 -4.52 3.27
CA CYS A 83 8.35 -4.48 3.09
C CYS A 83 7.70 -5.85 3.35
N ARG A 84 8.27 -6.92 2.78
CA ARG A 84 7.80 -8.30 3.02
C ARG A 84 7.87 -8.68 4.50
N GLN A 85 8.95 -8.34 5.20
CA GLN A 85 9.08 -8.57 6.64
C GLN A 85 8.04 -7.80 7.44
N SER A 86 7.75 -6.55 7.07
CA SER A 86 6.71 -5.74 7.69
C SER A 86 5.34 -6.40 7.55
N LEU A 87 4.97 -6.89 6.36
CA LEU A 87 3.71 -7.62 6.15
C LEU A 87 3.65 -8.93 6.94
N VAL A 88 4.73 -9.70 6.99
CA VAL A 88 4.79 -10.92 7.80
C VAL A 88 4.61 -10.61 9.27
N ARG A 89 5.26 -9.55 9.78
CA ARG A 89 5.11 -9.15 11.18
C ARG A 89 3.67 -8.74 11.47
N PHE A 90 3.13 -7.85 10.66
CA PHE A 90 1.75 -7.38 10.79
C PHE A 90 0.75 -8.53 10.75
N ALA A 91 0.88 -9.42 9.77
CA ALA A 91 0.02 -10.60 9.62
C ALA A 91 0.05 -11.49 10.87
N ASN A 92 1.21 -11.64 11.52
CA ASN A 92 1.33 -12.40 12.76
C ASN A 92 0.74 -11.67 13.99
N GLU A 93 0.63 -10.35 13.95
CA GLU A 93 0.03 -9.55 15.04
C GLU A 93 -1.49 -9.50 14.97
N VAL A 94 -2.08 -9.60 13.77
CA VAL A 94 -3.54 -9.49 13.57
C VAL A 94 -4.24 -10.83 13.36
N PHE A 95 -3.52 -11.87 12.95
CA PHE A 95 -4.11 -13.17 12.67
C PHE A 95 -4.41 -13.97 13.94
N ASP A 96 -5.63 -14.48 14.04
CA ASP A 96 -6.04 -15.48 15.02
C ASP A 96 -6.30 -16.82 14.32
N PRO A 97 -5.73 -17.95 14.79
CA PRO A 97 -5.98 -19.27 14.22
C PRO A 97 -7.48 -19.65 14.14
N SER A 98 -8.33 -19.10 15.00
CA SER A 98 -9.78 -19.32 15.00
C SER A 98 -10.50 -18.74 13.77
N PHE A 99 -9.84 -17.88 12.98
CA PHE A 99 -10.39 -17.35 11.74
C PHE A 99 -10.42 -18.38 10.61
N VAL A 100 -9.65 -19.46 10.75
CA VAL A 100 -9.57 -20.55 9.77
C VAL A 100 -10.59 -21.64 10.14
N PRO A 101 -11.46 -22.07 9.22
CA PRO A 101 -12.44 -23.13 9.49
C PRO A 101 -11.78 -24.47 9.85
N ASP A 102 -12.50 -25.28 10.64
CA ASP A 102 -12.08 -26.63 10.99
C ASP A 102 -11.81 -27.48 9.74
N GLY A 103 -10.71 -28.24 9.77
CA GLY A 103 -10.28 -29.09 8.67
C GLY A 103 -9.50 -28.39 7.55
N VAL A 104 -9.23 -27.08 7.68
CA VAL A 104 -8.32 -26.34 6.79
C VAL A 104 -6.97 -26.14 7.46
N ASP A 105 -5.89 -26.37 6.72
CA ASP A 105 -4.53 -26.17 7.23
C ASP A 105 -4.27 -24.71 7.60
N GLN A 106 -3.66 -24.51 8.77
CA GLN A 106 -3.29 -23.20 9.26
C GLN A 106 -2.17 -22.58 8.40
N PRO A 107 -2.26 -21.30 8.00
CA PRO A 107 -1.20 -20.63 7.27
C PRO A 107 0.14 -20.67 8.02
N GLN A 108 1.22 -20.94 7.30
CA GLN A 108 2.58 -20.94 7.84
C GLN A 108 2.97 -19.57 8.43
N ARG A 109 4.01 -19.57 9.28
CA ARG A 109 4.43 -18.36 10.01
C ARG A 109 4.73 -17.16 9.11
N ASP A 110 5.35 -17.41 7.96
CA ASP A 110 5.80 -16.44 6.97
C ASP A 110 4.82 -16.24 5.80
N ASN A 111 3.68 -16.95 5.80
CA ASN A 111 2.63 -16.77 4.79
C ASN A 111 1.70 -15.61 5.18
N ALA A 112 2.19 -14.39 4.96
CA ALA A 112 1.44 -13.17 5.28
C ALA A 112 0.14 -13.05 4.46
N SER A 113 0.17 -13.42 3.17
CA SER A 113 -1.00 -13.30 2.27
C SER A 113 -2.20 -14.06 2.82
N ASP A 114 -2.04 -15.35 3.12
CA ASP A 114 -3.17 -16.16 3.58
C ASP A 114 -3.67 -15.72 4.96
N LYS A 115 -2.77 -15.35 5.88
CA LYS A 115 -3.14 -14.81 7.20
C LYS A 115 -3.96 -13.53 7.10
N LEU A 116 -3.51 -12.58 6.30
CA LEU A 116 -4.21 -11.31 6.12
C LEU A 116 -5.56 -11.51 5.41
N LYS A 117 -5.63 -12.42 4.40
CA LYS A 117 -6.90 -12.77 3.75
C LYS A 117 -7.89 -13.41 4.74
N TRP A 118 -7.47 -14.35 5.58
CA TRP A 118 -8.34 -14.95 6.60
C TRP A 118 -8.81 -13.92 7.63
N THR A 119 -7.92 -13.02 8.05
CA THR A 119 -8.24 -11.92 8.97
C THR A 119 -9.30 -10.99 8.35
N LEU A 120 -9.07 -10.52 7.13
CA LEU A 120 -10.03 -9.68 6.39
C LEU A 120 -11.37 -10.38 6.21
N ARG A 121 -11.35 -11.65 5.79
CA ARG A 121 -12.57 -12.43 5.57
C ARG A 121 -13.42 -12.54 6.83
N HIS A 122 -12.78 -12.76 7.98
CA HIS A 122 -13.46 -12.80 9.27
C HIS A 122 -14.12 -11.46 9.59
N HIS A 123 -13.36 -10.38 9.63
CA HIS A 123 -13.85 -9.07 10.06
C HIS A 123 -14.85 -8.45 9.09
N LEU A 124 -14.61 -8.53 7.78
CA LEU A 124 -15.52 -7.98 6.78
C LEU A 124 -16.84 -8.74 6.73
N ARG A 125 -16.83 -10.06 7.01
CA ARG A 125 -18.06 -10.83 7.13
C ARG A 125 -18.87 -10.42 8.36
N LEU A 126 -18.21 -10.17 9.49
CA LEU A 126 -18.88 -9.64 10.69
C LEU A 126 -19.46 -8.25 10.45
N ALA A 127 -18.79 -7.41 9.66
CA ALA A 127 -19.28 -6.09 9.26
C ALA A 127 -20.37 -6.11 8.18
N GLY A 128 -20.85 -7.30 7.76
CA GLY A 128 -21.91 -7.42 6.75
C GLY A 128 -21.49 -7.04 5.32
N ALA A 129 -20.20 -6.93 5.03
CA ALA A 129 -19.72 -6.54 3.71
C ALA A 129 -20.03 -7.62 2.66
N GLY A 130 -20.46 -7.22 1.46
CA GLY A 130 -20.81 -8.15 0.38
C GLY A 130 -19.61 -8.92 -0.19
N ASP A 131 -19.87 -10.11 -0.75
CA ASP A 131 -18.85 -11.06 -1.22
C ASP A 131 -17.83 -10.44 -2.18
N ARG A 132 -18.30 -9.68 -3.19
CA ARG A 132 -17.42 -9.01 -4.17
C ARG A 132 -16.47 -8.00 -3.55
N TYR A 133 -16.92 -7.27 -2.53
CA TYR A 133 -16.07 -6.31 -1.83
C TYR A 133 -14.99 -7.06 -1.06
N ARG A 134 -15.35 -8.13 -0.34
CA ARG A 134 -14.38 -8.97 0.39
C ARG A 134 -13.35 -9.59 -0.56
N GLU A 135 -13.78 -10.15 -1.69
CA GLU A 135 -12.89 -10.69 -2.72
C GLU A 135 -11.93 -9.64 -3.30
N SER A 136 -12.40 -8.40 -3.46
CA SER A 136 -11.56 -7.28 -3.92
C SER A 136 -10.48 -6.94 -2.89
N GLN A 137 -10.83 -6.89 -1.60
CA GLN A 137 -9.89 -6.65 -0.51
C GLN A 137 -8.84 -7.77 -0.41
N GLU A 138 -9.26 -9.03 -0.52
CA GLU A 138 -8.35 -10.19 -0.56
C GLU A 138 -7.39 -10.13 -1.76
N SER A 139 -7.90 -9.69 -2.93
CA SER A 139 -7.09 -9.54 -4.14
C SER A 139 -6.02 -8.45 -4.01
N ILE A 140 -6.33 -7.34 -3.33
CA ILE A 140 -5.35 -6.28 -3.05
C ILE A 140 -4.21 -6.80 -2.16
N VAL A 141 -4.53 -7.55 -1.09
CA VAL A 141 -3.54 -8.19 -0.23
C VAL A 141 -2.64 -9.14 -1.02
N ASP A 142 -3.24 -10.01 -1.84
CA ASP A 142 -2.50 -10.99 -2.62
C ASP A 142 -1.61 -10.33 -3.68
N ALA A 143 -2.11 -9.29 -4.35
CA ALA A 143 -1.36 -8.52 -5.32
C ALA A 143 -0.15 -7.83 -4.67
N ASN A 144 -0.34 -7.16 -3.52
CA ASN A 144 0.76 -6.52 -2.82
C ASN A 144 1.80 -7.54 -2.33
N TRP A 145 1.35 -8.66 -1.74
CA TRP A 145 2.26 -9.73 -1.31
C TRP A 145 3.12 -10.25 -2.47
N LYS A 146 2.50 -10.54 -3.62
CA LYS A 146 3.21 -10.98 -4.83
C LYS A 146 4.19 -9.91 -5.31
N PHE A 147 3.78 -8.63 -5.29
CA PHE A 147 4.60 -7.51 -5.71
C PHE A 147 5.85 -7.36 -4.83
N VAL A 148 5.70 -7.19 -3.52
CA VAL A 148 6.86 -6.98 -2.62
C VAL A 148 7.78 -8.20 -2.57
N SER A 149 7.20 -9.41 -2.70
CA SER A 149 7.98 -10.63 -2.83
C SER A 149 8.79 -10.65 -4.12
N ASN A 150 8.22 -10.25 -5.24
CA ASN A 150 8.93 -10.18 -6.51
C ASN A 150 10.07 -9.15 -6.45
N VAL A 151 9.81 -7.94 -5.93
CA VAL A 151 10.83 -6.90 -5.73
C VAL A 151 11.99 -7.43 -4.88
N GLY A 152 11.68 -8.11 -3.77
CA GLY A 152 12.69 -8.71 -2.89
C GLY A 152 13.63 -9.71 -3.59
N HIS A 153 13.15 -10.43 -4.60
CA HIS A 153 13.97 -11.43 -5.31
C HIS A 153 14.70 -10.86 -6.54
N ARG A 154 14.39 -9.64 -6.99
CA ARG A 154 14.99 -9.00 -8.17
C ARG A 154 16.29 -8.25 -7.83
N GLN A 155 17.31 -8.94 -7.33
CA GLN A 155 18.55 -8.31 -6.84
C GLN A 155 19.20 -7.32 -7.82
N GLU A 156 19.27 -7.69 -9.09
CA GLU A 156 19.95 -6.89 -10.14
C GLU A 156 19.00 -5.98 -10.93
N THR A 157 17.68 -6.21 -10.84
CA THR A 157 16.71 -5.54 -11.71
C THR A 157 15.69 -4.68 -10.95
N ALA A 158 15.62 -4.78 -9.63
CA ALA A 158 14.75 -3.92 -8.82
C ALA A 158 15.20 -2.45 -8.96
N SER A 159 14.24 -1.58 -9.25
CA SER A 159 14.46 -0.15 -9.42
C SER A 159 14.01 0.65 -8.20
N GLY A 160 14.43 1.92 -8.11
CA GLY A 160 13.90 2.84 -7.11
C GLY A 160 12.38 3.03 -7.21
N ALA A 161 11.81 2.97 -8.42
CA ALA A 161 10.36 3.02 -8.60
C ALA A 161 9.67 1.79 -8.02
N ASP A 162 10.23 0.59 -8.24
CA ASP A 162 9.73 -0.66 -7.62
C ASP A 162 9.75 -0.57 -6.08
N ALA A 163 10.84 -0.05 -5.52
CA ALA A 163 11.02 0.12 -4.08
C ALA A 163 10.04 1.15 -3.48
N ASN A 164 9.81 2.28 -4.16
CA ASN A 164 8.81 3.28 -3.74
C ASN A 164 7.41 2.68 -3.68
N LEU A 165 6.98 1.99 -4.77
CA LEU A 165 5.68 1.33 -4.81
C LEU A 165 5.54 0.25 -3.75
N ALA A 166 6.62 -0.49 -3.45
CA ALA A 166 6.60 -1.53 -2.43
C ALA A 166 6.30 -0.94 -1.04
N VAL A 167 6.91 0.21 -0.71
CA VAL A 167 6.62 0.92 0.55
C VAL A 167 5.18 1.42 0.57
N ILE A 168 4.74 2.15 -0.46
CA ILE A 168 3.37 2.68 -0.58
C ILE A 168 2.32 1.58 -0.36
N TYR A 169 2.40 0.50 -1.15
CA TYR A 169 1.41 -0.57 -1.08
C TYR A 169 1.45 -1.33 0.24
N THR A 170 2.61 -1.45 0.87
CA THR A 170 2.74 -2.04 2.20
C THR A 170 2.01 -1.23 3.25
N TYR A 171 2.24 0.09 3.30
CA TYR A 171 1.51 0.98 4.21
C TYR A 171 0.00 0.94 3.95
N LEU A 172 -0.43 1.04 2.69
CA LEU A 172 -1.86 0.99 2.33
C LEU A 172 -2.51 -0.34 2.71
N THR A 173 -1.79 -1.46 2.56
CA THR A 173 -2.31 -2.77 2.98
C THR A 173 -2.51 -2.83 4.49
N VAL A 174 -1.53 -2.32 5.26
CA VAL A 174 -1.64 -2.24 6.72
C VAL A 174 -2.83 -1.38 7.13
N TRP A 175 -2.97 -0.19 6.54
CA TRP A 175 -4.10 0.72 6.78
C TRP A 175 -5.45 0.08 6.48
N MET A 176 -5.56 -0.55 5.31
CA MET A 176 -6.79 -1.15 4.80
C MET A 176 -7.25 -2.30 5.71
N VAL A 177 -6.32 -3.18 6.08
CA VAL A 177 -6.61 -4.27 7.01
C VAL A 177 -6.99 -3.72 8.37
N ASP A 178 -6.18 -2.84 8.96
CA ASP A 178 -6.48 -2.22 10.25
C ASP A 178 -7.86 -1.54 10.25
N SER A 179 -8.21 -0.82 9.19
CA SER A 179 -9.54 -0.21 9.03
C SER A 179 -10.67 -1.24 9.06
N ALA A 180 -10.49 -2.39 8.40
CA ALA A 180 -11.45 -3.49 8.45
C ALA A 180 -11.57 -4.11 9.86
N LEU A 181 -10.47 -4.18 10.63
CA LEU A 181 -10.52 -4.62 12.03
C LEU A 181 -11.29 -3.64 12.93
N GLN A 182 -11.22 -2.33 12.63
CA GLN A 182 -11.91 -1.30 13.40
C GLN A 182 -13.40 -1.16 13.03
N GLN A 183 -13.82 -1.63 11.86
CA GLN A 183 -15.23 -1.68 11.46
C GLN A 183 -15.97 -2.73 12.31
N ARG A 184 -16.40 -2.32 13.50
CA ARG A 184 -17.42 -3.05 14.25
C ARG A 184 -18.75 -2.91 13.51
N ALA A 185 -19.50 -4.00 13.41
CA ALA A 185 -20.93 -3.89 13.16
C ALA A 185 -21.52 -2.98 14.22
N ASP A 186 -22.10 -1.86 13.81
CA ASP A 186 -22.89 -1.03 14.70
C ASP A 186 -24.00 -1.93 15.27
N PRO A 187 -24.20 -2.05 16.60
CA PRO A 187 -25.17 -2.98 17.18
C PRO A 187 -26.65 -2.58 16.93
N SER A 188 -26.92 -1.75 15.93
CA SER A 188 -28.18 -1.05 15.73
C SER A 188 -29.00 -1.49 14.50
N ASP A 189 -28.72 -2.67 13.94
CA ASP A 189 -29.61 -3.35 12.98
C ASP A 189 -30.24 -4.62 13.58
#